data_AF-A0A803Y883-F1
#
_entry.id   AF-A0A803Y883-F1
#
_cell.length_a   1.000
_cell.length_b   1.000
_cell.length_c   1.000
_cell.angle_alpha   90.00
_cell.angle_beta   90.00
_cell.angle_gamma   90.00
#
_symmetry.space_group_name_H-M   'P 1'
#
loop_
_entity.id
_entity.type
_entity.pdbx_description
1 polymer ?
#
loop_
_entity_poly.entity_id
_entity_poly.type
_entity_poly.pdbx_seq_one_letter_code
_entity_poly.pdbx_strand_id
1 'polypeptide(L)'
;MVELLHIILNLMFTGFFELLELHAPLILLCSTSDKLLPMHLHFFFYSLIAVKNLETGRSSPGVKVFYSQEIVNVELLDEPDSQKRIAVLSECTSAVEENKGADMGTAQGGLGNSPCVSLERQLRALNNMNSLPGKEEEEKVEYTVVNCFQEKFGPAVLHLKQQDVISVVGEGVNLCRNGKLSWLQMATKSHIFLFDIFLLGPQAFRNGLQTVLEDKNILKVMHDCRWISDCLFHQYNVLLDNVFDTQVADVLQFSVATGGFFPHCTCTLQECLMQHLKIPSKWKTLMKHEQQMALENPDMWFLRPFPASLFQVLALKAMYLLLLRSSLMDNFMADLTAVVHAYLNTSQNGSEDHLGSLKPTCMELPKELRELADIQKLRREKAVKEYRISEDGLLIRPVIELNERNPQKEETH
;
A
#
# COMPACT_ATOMS: atom_id res chain seq x y z
N MET A 1 20.11 36.27 -2.63
CA MET A 1 19.57 35.19 -1.75
C MET A 1 20.69 34.32 -1.19
N VAL A 2 21.67 33.89 -2.01
CA VAL A 2 22.91 33.23 -1.55
C VAL A 2 23.72 34.13 -0.60
N GLU A 3 23.78 35.43 -0.86
CA GLU A 3 24.44 36.41 0.02
C GLU A 3 23.78 36.55 1.39
N LEU A 4 22.44 36.45 1.48
CA LEU A 4 21.73 36.58 2.76
C LEU A 4 21.98 35.36 3.67
N LEU A 5 22.06 34.17 3.06
CA LEU A 5 22.41 32.92 3.75
C LEU A 5 23.86 32.95 4.24
N HIS A 6 24.78 33.48 3.42
CA HIS A 6 26.18 33.62 3.78
C HIS A 6 26.39 34.64 4.91
N ILE A 7 25.56 35.69 4.98
CA ILE A 7 25.58 36.70 6.06
C ILE A 7 25.05 36.09 7.37
N ILE A 8 23.95 35.33 7.34
CA ILE A 8 23.37 34.73 8.56
C ILE A 8 24.29 33.65 9.15
N LEU A 9 24.91 32.81 8.31
CA LEU A 9 25.89 31.82 8.76
C LEU A 9 27.19 32.47 9.26
N ASN A 10 27.69 33.53 8.59
CA ASN A 10 28.87 34.25 9.08
C ASN A 10 28.60 34.98 10.40
N LEU A 11 27.40 35.53 10.61
CA LEU A 11 27.04 36.22 11.87
C LEU A 11 26.95 35.24 13.06
N MET A 12 26.57 33.98 12.83
CA MET A 12 26.59 32.95 13.88
C MET A 12 28.00 32.40 14.16
N PHE A 13 28.87 32.32 13.16
CA PHE A 13 30.25 31.83 13.32
C PHE A 13 31.23 32.87 13.87
N THR A 14 30.91 34.17 13.82
CA THR A 14 31.80 35.25 14.27
C THR A 14 31.58 35.72 15.72
N GLY A 15 30.71 35.06 16.49
CA GLY A 15 30.82 35.01 17.95
C GLY A 15 30.30 36.20 18.77
N PHE A 16 29.17 36.85 18.40
CA PHE A 16 28.60 37.94 19.22
C PHE A 16 27.06 38.01 19.29
N PHE A 17 26.37 36.88 19.31
CA PHE A 17 24.91 36.85 19.50
C PHE A 17 24.50 35.77 20.50
N GLU A 18 23.73 36.15 21.53
CA GLU A 18 23.06 35.21 22.45
C GLU A 18 21.59 35.07 22.06
N LEU A 19 21.11 33.82 22.04
CA LEU A 19 19.73 33.47 21.70
C LEU A 19 18.88 33.57 22.99
N LEU A 20 17.99 34.56 23.07
CA LEU A 20 17.32 34.92 24.34
C LEU A 20 15.97 34.20 24.57
N GLU A 21 15.13 33.97 23.55
CA GLU A 21 13.87 33.25 23.75
C GLU A 21 13.20 32.78 22.45
N LEU A 22 12.41 31.69 22.52
CA LEU A 22 11.72 31.07 21.38
C LEU A 22 10.20 31.09 21.61
N HIS A 23 9.49 32.01 20.96
CA HIS A 23 8.03 31.98 20.91
C HIS A 23 7.60 32.03 19.44
N ALA A 24 6.89 31.01 18.97
CA ALA A 24 6.32 31.00 17.63
C ALA A 24 5.47 32.28 17.40
N PRO A 25 5.55 32.98 16.24
CA PRO A 25 6.44 32.84 15.09
C PRO A 25 7.52 33.96 15.02
N LEU A 26 8.02 34.46 16.14
CA LEU A 26 9.01 35.55 16.18
C LEU A 26 10.30 35.10 16.90
N ILE A 27 11.46 35.28 16.25
CA ILE A 27 12.76 35.15 16.91
C ILE A 27 13.30 36.57 17.16
N LEU A 28 13.62 36.89 18.42
CA LEU A 28 14.30 38.13 18.81
C LEU A 28 15.78 37.84 19.06
N LEU A 29 16.67 38.52 18.33
CA LEU A 29 18.11 38.50 18.57
C LEU A 29 18.55 39.86 19.12
N CYS A 30 19.35 39.84 20.20
CA CYS A 30 19.95 41.04 20.78
C CYS A 30 21.45 41.09 20.45
N SER A 31 21.92 42.24 19.98
CA SER A 31 23.34 42.57 19.86
C SER A 31 23.77 43.38 21.09
N THR A 32 25.04 43.27 21.50
CA THR A 32 25.69 44.04 22.59
C THR A 32 25.71 45.58 22.39
N SER A 33 24.93 46.09 21.44
CA SER A 33 24.74 47.53 21.16
C SER A 33 23.29 48.00 21.35
N ASP A 34 22.47 47.27 22.12
CA ASP A 34 21.09 47.62 22.54
C ASP A 34 20.12 47.95 21.39
N LYS A 35 20.29 47.32 20.22
CA LYS A 35 19.33 47.44 19.11
C LYS A 35 18.68 46.10 18.80
N LEU A 36 17.37 46.05 19.06
CA LEU A 36 16.48 44.96 18.66
C LEU A 36 16.15 45.11 17.17
N LEU A 37 16.41 44.08 16.37
CA LEU A 37 16.03 44.02 14.95
C LEU A 37 14.95 42.94 14.74
N PRO A 38 13.73 43.30 14.30
CA PRO A 38 12.73 42.32 13.91
C PRO A 38 13.03 41.77 12.50
N MET A 39 13.27 40.47 12.39
CA MET A 39 13.28 39.76 11.10
C MET A 39 12.03 38.90 10.95
N HIS A 40 11.25 39.15 9.90
CA HIS A 40 10.18 38.25 9.47
C HIS A 40 10.79 37.12 8.63
N LEU A 41 10.75 35.88 9.13
CA LEU A 41 11.10 34.71 8.35
C LEU A 41 9.85 34.10 7.72
N HIS A 42 9.77 34.09 6.39
CA HIS A 42 8.83 33.23 5.67
C HIS A 42 9.28 31.77 5.86
N PHE A 43 8.33 30.86 6.09
CA PHE A 43 8.56 29.41 6.15
C PHE A 43 9.40 28.96 4.93
N PHE A 44 10.68 28.65 5.16
CA PHE A 44 11.58 28.21 4.10
C PHE A 44 11.40 26.72 3.85
N PHE A 45 10.97 26.38 2.64
CA PHE A 45 11.04 25.03 2.08
C PHE A 45 12.40 24.88 1.39
N TYR A 46 13.20 23.88 1.79
CA TYR A 46 14.45 23.57 1.09
C TYR A 46 14.17 22.62 -0.06
N SER A 47 14.64 22.97 -1.26
CA SER A 47 14.66 22.10 -2.43
C SER A 47 16.09 21.60 -2.64
N LEU A 48 16.37 20.37 -2.23
CA LEU A 48 17.70 19.76 -2.40
C LEU A 48 17.66 18.76 -3.56
N ILE A 49 18.65 18.84 -4.46
CA ILE A 49 18.73 18.04 -5.70
C ILE A 49 19.30 16.63 -5.41
N ALA A 50 20.19 16.52 -4.43
CA ALA A 50 20.75 15.27 -3.95
C ALA A 50 21.00 15.38 -2.43
N VAL A 51 20.57 14.37 -1.68
CA VAL A 51 20.75 14.33 -0.21
C VAL A 51 21.23 12.95 0.20
N LYS A 52 22.31 12.89 0.97
CA LYS A 52 22.81 11.65 1.58
C LYS A 52 22.42 11.60 3.06
N ASN A 53 21.71 10.55 3.45
CA ASN A 53 21.45 10.25 4.86
C ASN A 53 22.73 9.66 5.48
N LEU A 54 23.26 10.32 6.51
CA LEU A 54 24.52 9.92 7.16
C LEU A 54 24.38 8.70 8.08
N GLU A 55 23.19 8.41 8.60
CA GLU A 55 22.93 7.22 9.43
C GLU A 55 22.81 5.96 8.57
N THR A 56 22.18 6.08 7.40
CA THR A 56 21.95 4.92 6.51
C THR A 56 22.94 4.83 5.35
N GLY A 57 23.75 5.88 5.13
CA GLY A 57 24.67 6.01 4.00
C GLY A 57 23.99 6.16 2.63
N ARG A 58 22.66 6.32 2.58
CA ARG A 58 21.87 6.26 1.33
C ARG A 58 21.66 7.64 0.72
N SER A 59 21.82 7.74 -0.59
CA SER A 59 21.56 8.97 -1.36
C SER A 59 20.15 8.96 -1.97
N SER A 60 19.42 10.08 -1.86
CA SER A 60 18.14 10.32 -2.53
C SER A 60 18.36 11.25 -3.73
N PRO A 61 18.12 10.80 -4.98
CA PRO A 61 18.15 11.67 -6.16
C PRO A 61 16.82 12.42 -6.34
N GLY A 62 16.88 13.69 -6.75
CA GLY A 62 15.72 14.50 -7.15
C GLY A 62 15.37 15.62 -6.18
N VAL A 63 14.59 16.60 -6.66
CA VAL A 63 14.16 17.78 -5.88
C VAL A 63 13.21 17.33 -4.76
N LYS A 64 13.70 17.37 -3.52
CA LYS A 64 12.91 17.00 -2.34
C LYS A 64 12.67 18.20 -1.44
N VAL A 65 11.42 18.35 -1.00
CA VAL A 65 11.00 19.38 -0.05
C VAL A 65 11.15 18.82 1.37
N PHE A 66 11.94 19.49 2.20
CA PHE A 66 12.14 19.14 3.60
C PHE A 66 11.57 20.22 4.53
N TYR A 67 10.95 19.79 5.63
CA TYR A 67 10.68 20.68 6.76
C TYR A 67 11.96 20.87 7.58
N SER A 68 12.12 22.03 8.23
CA SER A 68 13.32 22.37 9.00
C SER A 68 13.63 21.37 10.13
N GLN A 69 12.61 20.73 10.69
CA GLN A 69 12.76 19.70 11.73
C GLN A 69 13.18 18.32 11.19
N GLU A 70 13.08 18.08 9.88
CA GLU A 70 13.47 16.79 9.25
C GLU A 70 14.96 16.73 8.92
N ILE A 71 15.68 17.85 9.02
CA ILE A 71 17.10 17.95 8.67
C ILE A 71 17.91 17.86 9.95
N VAL A 72 18.26 16.64 10.34
CA VAL A 72 19.07 16.39 11.55
C VAL A 72 20.54 16.14 11.17
N ASN A 73 20.80 15.41 10.07
CA ASN A 73 22.14 15.01 9.63
C ASN A 73 22.19 14.78 8.10
N VAL A 74 22.59 15.79 7.31
CA VAL A 74 22.69 15.69 5.84
C VAL A 74 24.01 16.27 5.32
N GLU A 75 24.58 15.65 4.29
CA GLU A 75 25.72 16.17 3.55
C GLU A 75 25.24 16.67 2.17
N LEU A 76 25.58 17.93 1.85
CA LEU A 76 25.37 18.50 0.52
C LEU A 76 26.46 17.96 -0.40
N LEU A 77 26.06 17.35 -1.51
CA LEU A 77 26.99 16.91 -2.55
C LEU A 77 27.12 18.03 -3.60
N ASP A 78 28.34 18.49 -3.84
CA ASP A 78 28.64 19.45 -4.91
C ASP A 78 28.31 18.86 -6.29
N GLU A 79 27.83 19.71 -7.21
CA GLU A 79 27.51 19.29 -8.58
C GLU A 79 28.75 18.73 -9.30
N PRO A 80 28.70 17.49 -9.83
CA PRO A 80 29.78 17.00 -10.67
C PRO A 80 29.62 17.48 -12.11
N ASP A 81 30.66 18.12 -12.63
CA ASP A 81 30.80 18.49 -14.04
C ASP A 81 30.43 17.35 -14.99
N SER A 82 29.73 17.71 -16.08
CA SER A 82 29.05 16.80 -17.01
C SER A 82 29.93 15.73 -17.67
N GLN A 83 31.27 15.80 -17.58
CA GLN A 83 32.20 14.80 -18.11
C GLN A 83 32.51 13.63 -17.15
N LYS A 84 32.23 13.70 -15.84
CA LYS A 84 32.59 12.65 -14.86
C LYS A 84 31.53 11.56 -14.64
N ARG A 85 30.43 11.59 -15.40
CA ARG A 85 29.29 10.67 -15.25
C ARG A 85 29.61 9.21 -15.61
N ILE A 86 30.72 8.96 -16.32
CA ILE A 86 31.11 7.62 -16.81
C ILE A 86 32.17 6.94 -15.91
N ALA A 87 32.96 7.71 -15.15
CA ALA A 87 34.05 7.15 -14.34
C ALA A 87 33.60 6.55 -12.99
N VAL A 88 32.54 7.10 -12.37
CA VAL A 88 32.04 6.63 -11.06
C VAL A 88 31.37 5.25 -11.14
N LEU A 89 31.00 4.80 -12.34
CA LEU A 89 30.46 3.45 -12.58
C LEU A 89 31.54 2.36 -12.67
N SER A 90 32.83 2.72 -12.78
CA SER A 90 33.93 1.75 -13.00
C SER A 90 34.70 1.39 -11.73
N GLU A 91 34.65 2.20 -10.67
CA GLU A 91 35.43 1.95 -9.44
C GLU A 91 34.73 1.06 -8.41
N CYS A 92 33.43 0.75 -8.59
CA CYS A 92 32.70 -0.16 -7.69
C CYS A 92 32.86 -1.66 -8.01
N THR A 93 33.74 -2.04 -8.96
CA THR A 93 33.87 -3.45 -9.40
C THR A 93 35.27 -4.06 -9.30
N SER A 94 36.25 -3.41 -8.66
CA SER A 94 37.58 -4.00 -8.49
C SER A 94 38.15 -3.82 -7.08
N ALA A 95 37.74 -4.69 -6.17
CA ALA A 95 38.48 -4.97 -4.94
C ALA A 95 38.19 -6.40 -4.46
N VAL A 96 38.48 -7.38 -5.32
CA VAL A 96 38.69 -8.77 -4.91
C VAL A 96 39.89 -9.27 -5.72
N GLU A 97 41.09 -9.21 -5.12
CA GLU A 97 42.06 -10.31 -5.14
C GLU A 97 43.32 -10.01 -4.32
N GLU A 98 43.62 -11.01 -3.46
CA GLU A 98 44.88 -11.45 -2.87
C GLU A 98 45.84 -10.48 -2.15
N ASN A 99 46.02 -10.74 -0.84
CA ASN A 99 47.34 -11.03 -0.31
C ASN A 99 47.29 -11.95 0.92
N LYS A 100 48.10 -13.03 0.87
CA LYS A 100 48.35 -13.99 1.95
C LYS A 100 49.37 -13.44 2.95
N GLY A 101 49.19 -13.76 4.23
CA GLY A 101 50.30 -14.01 5.15
C GLY A 101 50.25 -13.36 6.53
N ALA A 102 50.22 -14.23 7.55
CA ALA A 102 50.73 -14.07 8.92
C ALA A 102 49.88 -13.37 10.01
N ASP A 103 49.24 -14.25 10.79
CA ASP A 103 49.44 -14.47 12.24
C ASP A 103 48.67 -13.68 13.32
N MET A 104 47.96 -14.48 14.12
CA MET A 104 47.57 -14.39 15.54
C MET A 104 46.94 -13.11 16.10
N GLY A 105 45.64 -13.21 16.42
CA GLY A 105 44.96 -12.31 17.34
C GLY A 105 43.46 -12.58 17.44
N THR A 106 43.07 -13.54 18.26
CA THR A 106 41.68 -13.76 18.69
C THR A 106 41.06 -12.48 19.24
N ALA A 107 40.09 -11.93 18.52
CA ALA A 107 39.06 -11.06 19.08
C ALA A 107 37.74 -11.43 18.41
N GLN A 108 36.90 -12.18 19.12
CA GLN A 108 35.48 -12.30 18.81
C GLN A 108 34.86 -10.91 18.95
N GLY A 109 34.74 -10.19 17.84
CA GLY A 109 33.85 -9.05 17.68
C GLY A 109 32.71 -9.49 16.77
N GLY A 110 31.51 -9.66 17.33
CA GLY A 110 30.34 -10.03 16.55
C GLY A 110 30.12 -9.03 15.43
N LEU A 111 30.16 -9.49 14.18
CA LEU A 111 29.56 -8.78 13.06
C LEU A 111 28.06 -8.73 13.35
N GLY A 112 27.60 -7.63 13.97
CA GLY A 112 26.19 -7.31 14.02
C GLY A 112 25.68 -7.27 12.58
N ASN A 113 24.61 -8.03 12.31
CA ASN A 113 23.91 -8.00 11.04
C ASN A 113 23.51 -6.55 10.72
N SER A 114 24.21 -5.92 9.78
CA SER A 114 23.77 -4.64 9.25
C SER A 114 22.40 -4.83 8.59
N PRO A 115 21.42 -3.93 8.82
CA PRO A 115 20.10 -3.97 8.16
C PRO A 115 20.20 -4.13 6.64
N CYS A 116 21.26 -3.56 6.04
CA CYS A 116 21.52 -3.65 4.61
C CYS A 116 21.80 -5.09 4.12
N VAL A 117 22.52 -5.89 4.91
CA VAL A 117 22.86 -7.29 4.55
C VAL A 117 21.63 -8.20 4.65
N SER A 118 20.71 -7.91 5.59
CA SER A 118 19.44 -8.64 5.72
C SER A 118 18.53 -8.44 4.50
N LEU A 119 18.35 -7.18 4.08
CA LEU A 119 17.49 -6.82 2.97
C LEU A 119 17.94 -7.43 1.63
N GLU A 120 19.25 -7.43 1.34
CA GLU A 120 19.79 -8.07 0.13
C GLU A 120 19.57 -9.58 0.11
N ARG A 121 19.64 -10.25 1.26
CA ARG A 121 19.38 -11.68 1.38
C ARG A 121 17.91 -11.99 1.11
N GLN A 122 17.01 -11.17 1.65
CA GLN A 122 15.57 -11.27 1.42
C GLN A 122 15.21 -11.03 -0.05
N LEU A 123 15.80 -10.01 -0.71
CA LEU A 123 15.58 -9.76 -2.13
C LEU A 123 16.08 -10.93 -3.01
N ARG A 124 17.22 -11.54 -2.67
CA ARG A 124 17.70 -12.76 -3.34
C ARG A 124 16.72 -13.92 -3.19
N ALA A 125 16.18 -14.14 -1.99
CA ALA A 125 15.18 -15.17 -1.75
C ALA A 125 13.91 -14.94 -2.59
N LEU A 126 13.43 -13.70 -2.66
CA LEU A 126 12.26 -13.31 -3.45
C LEU A 126 12.49 -13.53 -4.97
N ASN A 127 13.67 -13.16 -5.47
CA ASN A 127 14.02 -13.37 -6.88
C ASN A 127 14.08 -14.86 -7.25
N ASN A 128 14.63 -15.70 -6.36
CA ASN A 128 14.69 -17.15 -6.57
C ASN A 128 13.29 -17.79 -6.60
N MET A 129 12.34 -17.26 -5.82
CA MET A 129 10.94 -17.70 -5.87
C MET A 129 10.24 -17.28 -7.17
N ASN A 130 10.62 -16.13 -7.75
CA ASN A 130 10.11 -15.72 -9.04
C ASN A 130 10.59 -16.64 -10.18
N SER A 131 11.82 -17.15 -10.11
CA SER A 131 12.47 -17.95 -11.16
C SER A 131 12.27 -19.48 -11.04
N LEU A 132 11.47 -19.97 -10.10
CA LEU A 132 11.27 -21.42 -9.94
C LEU A 132 10.42 -21.99 -11.08
N PRO A 133 10.92 -22.96 -11.88
CA PRO A 133 10.18 -23.52 -13.02
C PRO A 133 9.13 -24.53 -12.52
N GLY A 134 7.91 -24.06 -12.31
CA GLY A 134 6.72 -24.91 -12.27
C GLY A 134 6.24 -25.17 -13.69
N LYS A 135 5.72 -26.36 -13.98
CA LYS A 135 5.16 -26.74 -15.31
C LYS A 135 3.85 -26.02 -15.67
N GLU A 136 3.50 -24.95 -14.96
CA GLU A 136 2.32 -24.13 -15.21
C GLU A 136 2.81 -22.86 -15.92
N GLU A 137 2.23 -22.55 -17.08
CA GLU A 137 2.56 -21.37 -17.88
C GLU A 137 2.62 -20.14 -16.96
N GLU A 138 3.80 -19.51 -16.88
CA GLU A 138 4.01 -18.35 -16.03
C GLU A 138 3.10 -17.21 -16.49
N GLU A 139 1.99 -17.00 -15.78
CA GLU A 139 1.14 -15.82 -15.96
C GLU A 139 1.90 -14.60 -15.43
N LYS A 140 2.80 -14.08 -16.26
CA LYS A 140 3.56 -12.86 -15.99
C LYS A 140 2.60 -11.69 -16.12
N VAL A 141 2.25 -11.10 -14.97
CA VAL A 141 1.40 -9.92 -14.91
C VAL A 141 2.06 -8.76 -15.63
N GLU A 142 1.41 -8.24 -16.66
CA GLU A 142 1.86 -7.04 -17.39
C GLU A 142 1.49 -5.77 -16.60
N TYR A 143 2.44 -4.85 -16.50
CA TYR A 143 2.25 -3.57 -15.83
C TYR A 143 3.12 -2.48 -16.46
N THR A 144 2.73 -1.23 -16.27
CA THR A 144 3.51 -0.06 -16.67
C THR A 144 3.97 0.72 -15.47
N VAL A 145 5.30 0.84 -15.30
CA VAL A 145 5.89 1.75 -14.32
C VAL A 145 5.87 3.17 -14.88
N VAL A 146 5.26 4.08 -14.12
CA VAL A 146 5.14 5.50 -14.43
C VAL A 146 5.98 6.28 -13.42
N ASN A 147 7.19 6.67 -13.81
CA ASN A 147 8.16 7.35 -12.95
C ASN A 147 8.64 8.71 -13.52
N CYS A 148 8.10 9.12 -14.67
CA CYS A 148 8.30 10.42 -15.27
C CYS A 148 7.00 10.90 -15.92
N PHE A 149 6.89 12.22 -16.15
CA PHE A 149 5.70 12.81 -16.79
C PHE A 149 5.67 12.59 -18.30
N GLN A 150 6.84 12.48 -18.92
CA GLN A 150 6.99 12.31 -20.35
C GLN A 150 6.49 10.91 -20.76
N GLU A 151 5.75 10.86 -21.88
CA GLU A 151 5.28 9.67 -22.59
C GLU A 151 4.26 8.78 -21.86
N LYS A 152 4.50 8.41 -20.59
CA LYS A 152 3.70 7.38 -19.89
C LYS A 152 2.61 7.95 -19.00
N PHE A 153 2.86 9.08 -18.34
CA PHE A 153 1.95 9.62 -17.33
C PHE A 153 0.61 10.07 -17.92
N GLY A 154 0.65 10.89 -18.97
CA GLY A 154 -0.57 11.40 -19.62
C GLY A 154 -1.49 10.28 -20.13
N PRO A 155 -0.99 9.32 -20.94
CA PRO A 155 -1.78 8.18 -21.39
C PRO A 155 -2.32 7.31 -20.25
N ALA A 156 -1.53 7.08 -19.19
CA ALA A 156 -2.00 6.31 -18.02
C ALA A 156 -3.18 7.00 -17.32
N VAL A 157 -3.09 8.31 -17.07
CA VAL A 157 -4.19 9.08 -16.48
C VAL A 157 -5.41 9.07 -17.40
N LEU A 158 -5.23 9.27 -18.70
CA LEU A 158 -6.34 9.25 -19.66
C LEU A 158 -7.05 7.89 -19.67
N HIS A 159 -6.30 6.79 -19.66
CA HIS A 159 -6.83 5.43 -19.57
C HIS A 159 -7.65 5.24 -18.30
N LEU A 160 -7.13 5.68 -17.15
CA LEU A 160 -7.81 5.56 -15.84
C LEU A 160 -9.12 6.36 -15.81
N LYS A 161 -9.15 7.56 -16.41
CA LYS A 161 -10.36 8.39 -16.50
C LYS A 161 -11.49 7.79 -17.33
N GLN A 162 -11.20 6.77 -18.14
CA GLN A 162 -12.19 6.09 -18.97
C GLN A 162 -12.77 4.83 -18.30
N GLN A 163 -12.37 4.55 -17.07
CA GLN A 163 -12.84 3.36 -16.35
C GLN A 163 -13.99 3.70 -15.41
N ASP A 164 -14.94 2.79 -15.29
CA ASP A 164 -15.99 2.89 -14.26
C ASP A 164 -15.50 2.39 -12.90
N VAL A 165 -14.53 1.47 -12.89
CA VAL A 165 -13.99 0.84 -11.69
C VAL A 165 -12.48 0.67 -11.83
N ILE A 166 -11.73 1.11 -10.83
CA ILE A 166 -10.28 0.89 -10.71
C ILE A 166 -9.97 0.39 -9.30
N SER A 167 -8.92 -0.39 -9.13
CA SER A 167 -8.36 -0.61 -7.79
C SER A 167 -7.28 0.43 -7.50
N VAL A 168 -7.11 0.77 -6.23
CA VAL A 168 -6.07 1.68 -5.76
C VAL A 168 -5.42 1.09 -4.52
N VAL A 169 -4.09 0.93 -4.59
CA VAL A 169 -3.26 0.51 -3.46
C VAL A 169 -2.13 1.53 -3.30
N GLY A 170 -1.79 1.88 -2.06
CA GLY A 170 -0.68 2.77 -1.76
C GLY A 170 0.33 2.06 -0.87
N GLU A 171 1.61 2.24 -1.18
CA GLU A 171 2.72 1.68 -0.39
C GLU A 171 3.68 2.78 0.04
N GLY A 172 4.15 2.67 1.27
CA GLY A 172 5.00 3.66 1.89
C GLY A 172 5.23 3.36 3.36
N VAL A 173 5.74 4.35 4.09
CA VAL A 173 6.02 4.22 5.52
C VAL A 173 5.05 5.08 6.30
N ASN A 174 4.41 4.47 7.31
CA ASN A 174 3.46 5.10 8.22
C ASN A 174 2.38 5.92 7.48
N LEU A 175 1.75 5.36 6.45
CA LEU A 175 0.78 6.07 5.59
C LEU A 175 -0.30 6.79 6.42
N CYS A 176 -0.18 8.11 6.52
CA CYS A 176 -1.11 9.03 7.18
C CYS A 176 -0.64 10.45 6.85
N ARG A 177 -1.17 11.48 7.50
CA ARG A 177 -0.71 12.88 7.33
C ARG A 177 0.76 13.14 7.63
N ASN A 178 1.41 12.28 8.44
CA ASN A 178 2.84 12.37 8.79
C ASN A 178 3.72 11.33 8.08
N GLY A 179 3.10 10.38 7.37
CA GLY A 179 3.78 9.32 6.63
C GLY A 179 4.43 9.77 5.34
N LYS A 180 4.94 8.81 4.58
CA LYS A 180 5.47 9.04 3.22
C LYS A 180 4.95 7.98 2.27
N LEU A 181 4.19 8.41 1.26
CA LEU A 181 3.74 7.58 0.13
C LEU A 181 4.88 7.44 -0.89
N SER A 182 5.23 6.21 -1.26
CA SER A 182 6.28 5.94 -2.26
C SER A 182 5.71 5.47 -3.59
N TRP A 183 4.74 4.54 -3.53
CA TRP A 183 4.14 3.93 -4.71
C TRP A 183 2.63 4.01 -4.63
N LEU A 184 1.99 4.30 -5.76
CA LEU A 184 0.55 4.23 -5.92
C LEU A 184 0.25 3.28 -7.08
N GLN A 185 -0.35 2.14 -6.77
CA GLN A 185 -0.73 1.15 -7.77
C GLN A 185 -2.19 1.36 -8.15
N MET A 186 -2.47 1.36 -9.46
CA MET A 186 -3.83 1.41 -9.97
C MET A 186 -4.04 0.33 -11.02
N ALA A 187 -4.99 -0.57 -10.79
CA ALA A 187 -5.39 -1.56 -11.79
C ALA A 187 -6.75 -1.24 -12.38
N THR A 188 -6.87 -1.55 -13.65
CA THR A 188 -8.10 -1.58 -14.43
C THR A 188 -8.38 -3.02 -14.83
N LYS A 189 -9.49 -3.28 -15.53
CA LYS A 189 -9.76 -4.63 -16.05
C LYS A 189 -8.68 -5.12 -17.03
N SER A 190 -8.05 -4.20 -17.76
CA SER A 190 -7.15 -4.56 -18.86
C SER A 190 -5.68 -4.28 -18.57
N HIS A 191 -5.36 -3.40 -17.62
CA HIS A 191 -3.98 -2.92 -17.42
C HIS A 191 -3.70 -2.43 -16.01
N ILE A 192 -2.43 -2.48 -15.60
CA ILE A 192 -1.95 -2.07 -14.28
C ILE A 192 -0.89 -0.98 -14.42
N PHE A 193 -1.03 0.10 -13.66
CA PHE A 193 -0.09 1.20 -13.59
C PHE A 193 0.52 1.30 -12.20
N LEU A 194 1.85 1.41 -12.14
CA LEU A 194 2.62 1.58 -10.91
C LEU A 194 3.25 2.98 -10.93
N PHE A 195 2.61 3.93 -10.24
CA PHE A 195 3.10 5.30 -10.17
C PHE A 195 4.15 5.44 -9.06
N ASP A 196 5.33 5.89 -9.44
CA ASP A 196 6.41 6.22 -8.51
C ASP A 196 6.17 7.61 -7.92
N ILE A 197 5.32 7.69 -6.90
CA ILE A 197 4.97 8.96 -6.24
C ILE A 197 6.20 9.60 -5.58
N PHE A 198 7.15 8.79 -5.11
CA PHE A 198 8.39 9.29 -4.56
C PHE A 198 9.21 10.11 -5.58
N LEU A 199 9.28 9.67 -6.84
CA LEU A 199 9.98 10.40 -7.91
C LEU A 199 9.11 11.48 -8.57
N LEU A 200 7.82 11.19 -8.81
CA LEU A 200 6.92 12.14 -9.49
C LEU A 200 6.53 13.33 -8.59
N GLY A 201 6.57 13.14 -7.27
CA GLY A 201 6.22 14.13 -6.28
C GLY A 201 4.73 14.53 -6.28
N PRO A 202 4.35 15.57 -5.51
CA PRO A 202 2.98 16.07 -5.44
C PRO A 202 2.38 16.49 -6.79
N GLN A 203 3.23 16.79 -7.78
CA GLN A 203 2.85 17.14 -9.14
C GLN A 203 2.09 16.01 -9.83
N ALA A 204 2.32 14.74 -9.45
CA ALA A 204 1.54 13.61 -9.96
C ALA A 204 0.04 13.81 -9.72
N PHE A 205 -0.34 14.28 -8.54
CA PHE A 205 -1.74 14.52 -8.21
C PHE A 205 -2.31 15.71 -8.97
N ARG A 206 -1.59 16.84 -8.96
CA ARG A 206 -1.99 18.07 -9.66
C ARG A 206 -2.11 17.89 -11.18
N ASN A 207 -1.30 17.01 -11.77
CA ASN A 207 -1.26 16.77 -13.21
C ASN A 207 -2.27 15.71 -13.67
N GLY A 208 -3.10 15.16 -12.78
CA GLY A 208 -4.26 14.38 -13.20
C GLY A 208 -4.71 13.26 -12.26
N LEU A 209 -3.83 12.71 -11.42
CA LEU A 209 -4.26 11.63 -10.51
C LEU A 209 -5.31 12.10 -9.50
N GLN A 210 -5.27 13.36 -9.08
CA GLN A 210 -6.33 13.96 -8.27
C GLN A 210 -7.68 13.83 -8.97
N THR A 211 -7.75 14.20 -10.26
CA THR A 211 -9.01 14.15 -11.02
C THR A 211 -9.57 12.74 -11.15
N VAL A 212 -8.73 11.69 -11.11
CA VAL A 212 -9.19 10.30 -11.10
C VAL A 212 -9.71 9.89 -9.72
N LEU A 213 -8.96 10.23 -8.67
CA LEU A 213 -9.28 9.84 -7.29
C LEU A 213 -10.52 10.55 -6.74
N GLU A 214 -10.77 11.80 -7.16
CA GLU A 214 -11.93 12.61 -6.76
C GLU A 214 -13.16 12.39 -7.66
N ASP A 215 -13.04 11.65 -8.78
CA ASP A 215 -14.17 11.45 -9.69
C ASP A 215 -15.21 10.50 -9.08
N LYS A 216 -16.40 11.03 -8.79
CA LYS A 216 -17.53 10.27 -8.27
C LYS A 216 -18.06 9.18 -9.22
N ASN A 217 -17.76 9.24 -10.52
CA ASN A 217 -18.20 8.24 -11.49
C ASN A 217 -17.25 7.05 -11.57
N ILE A 218 -16.01 7.22 -11.09
CA ILE A 218 -15.01 6.15 -11.04
C ILE A 218 -15.03 5.56 -9.64
N LEU A 219 -15.38 4.27 -9.52
CA LEU A 219 -15.34 3.56 -8.24
C LEU A 219 -13.90 3.14 -7.92
N LYS A 220 -13.37 3.59 -6.78
CA LYS A 220 -12.04 3.18 -6.31
C LYS A 220 -12.16 1.99 -5.36
N VAL A 221 -11.70 0.83 -5.79
CA VAL A 221 -11.64 -0.38 -4.98
C VAL A 221 -10.37 -0.34 -4.13
N MET A 222 -10.56 -0.30 -2.82
CA MET A 222 -9.47 -0.13 -1.85
C MET A 222 -9.60 -1.17 -0.74
N HIS A 223 -8.54 -1.36 0.04
CA HIS A 223 -8.59 -2.17 1.25
C HIS A 223 -8.11 -1.31 2.41
N ASP A 224 -8.97 -1.10 3.41
CA ASP A 224 -8.69 -0.22 4.54
C ASP A 224 -8.25 1.18 4.09
N CYS A 225 -9.16 1.91 3.47
CA CYS A 225 -8.88 3.20 2.85
C CYS A 225 -8.57 4.33 3.85
N ARG A 226 -8.69 4.11 5.17
CA ARG A 226 -8.57 5.15 6.21
C ARG A 226 -7.22 5.88 6.13
N TRP A 227 -6.13 5.11 6.10
CA TRP A 227 -4.76 5.61 6.19
C TRP A 227 -4.30 6.32 4.92
N ILE A 228 -4.60 5.73 3.76
CA ILE A 228 -4.30 6.34 2.47
C ILE A 228 -5.18 7.58 2.23
N SER A 229 -6.44 7.58 2.66
CA SER A 229 -7.31 8.76 2.60
C SER A 229 -6.74 9.91 3.44
N ASP A 230 -6.32 9.65 4.68
CA ASP A 230 -5.68 10.67 5.55
C ASP A 230 -4.38 11.23 4.92
N CYS A 231 -3.57 10.37 4.30
CA CYS A 231 -2.36 10.77 3.57
C CYS A 231 -2.69 11.63 2.34
N LEU A 232 -3.61 11.18 1.48
CA LEU A 232 -4.03 11.87 0.26
C LEU A 232 -4.59 13.26 0.54
N PHE A 233 -5.45 13.37 1.55
CA PHE A 233 -6.06 14.64 1.93
C PHE A 233 -5.02 15.62 2.48
N HIS A 234 -4.25 15.24 3.50
CA HIS A 234 -3.38 16.19 4.20
C HIS A 234 -2.09 16.52 3.46
N GLN A 235 -1.53 15.58 2.69
CA GLN A 235 -0.25 15.80 2.01
C GLN A 235 -0.40 16.26 0.56
N TYR A 236 -1.47 15.83 -0.11
CA TYR A 236 -1.64 16.04 -1.55
C TYR A 236 -2.90 16.84 -1.89
N ASN A 237 -3.73 17.20 -0.90
CA ASN A 237 -4.99 17.92 -1.08
C ASN A 237 -5.93 17.19 -2.05
N VAL A 238 -6.00 15.86 -1.93
CA VAL A 238 -6.89 14.99 -2.72
C VAL A 238 -8.02 14.49 -1.84
N LEU A 239 -9.26 14.81 -2.20
CA LEU A 239 -10.46 14.34 -1.51
C LEU A 239 -10.99 13.05 -2.15
N LEU A 240 -10.52 11.92 -1.65
CA LEU A 240 -10.94 10.61 -2.13
C LEU A 240 -12.47 10.44 -2.04
N ASP A 241 -13.12 10.14 -3.17
CA ASP A 241 -14.59 9.99 -3.29
C ASP A 241 -14.94 8.63 -3.91
N ASN A 242 -16.18 8.15 -3.81
CA ASN A 242 -16.69 6.90 -4.42
C ASN A 242 -15.75 5.68 -4.24
N VAL A 243 -15.63 5.22 -2.99
CA VAL A 243 -14.75 4.11 -2.60
C VAL A 243 -15.55 2.85 -2.30
N PHE A 244 -15.10 1.71 -2.84
CA PHE A 244 -15.49 0.39 -2.35
C PHE A 244 -14.37 -0.17 -1.48
N ASP A 245 -14.58 -0.21 -0.17
CA ASP A 245 -13.61 -0.76 0.77
C ASP A 245 -13.85 -2.27 0.98
N THR A 246 -12.90 -3.08 0.53
CA THR A 246 -12.97 -4.55 0.63
C THR A 246 -12.85 -5.07 2.07
N GLN A 247 -12.25 -4.31 3.00
CA GLN A 247 -12.22 -4.70 4.41
C GLN A 247 -13.61 -4.52 5.05
N VAL A 248 -14.29 -3.42 4.75
CA VAL A 248 -15.67 -3.19 5.18
C VAL A 248 -16.61 -4.22 4.56
N ALA A 249 -16.44 -4.49 3.26
CA ALA A 249 -17.22 -5.50 2.57
C ALA A 249 -17.03 -6.91 3.17
N ASP A 250 -15.80 -7.31 3.53
CA ASP A 250 -15.58 -8.58 4.24
C ASP A 250 -16.33 -8.65 5.57
N VAL A 251 -16.30 -7.58 6.37
CA VAL A 251 -17.02 -7.52 7.66
C VAL A 251 -18.54 -7.64 7.47
N LEU A 252 -19.10 -6.95 6.48
CA LEU A 252 -20.53 -7.02 6.16
C LEU A 252 -20.92 -8.39 5.62
N GLN A 253 -20.09 -9.00 4.77
CA GLN A 253 -20.32 -10.34 4.23
C GLN A 253 -20.31 -11.38 5.35
N PHE A 254 -19.37 -11.26 6.29
CA PHE A 254 -19.34 -12.11 7.48
C PHE A 254 -20.61 -11.96 8.31
N SER A 255 -21.12 -10.73 8.47
CA SER A 255 -22.38 -10.49 9.18
C SER A 255 -23.57 -11.17 8.51
N VAL A 256 -23.69 -11.06 7.19
CA VAL A 256 -24.74 -11.76 6.43
C VAL A 256 -24.62 -13.27 6.57
N ALA A 257 -23.40 -13.81 6.47
CA ALA A 257 -23.13 -15.25 6.57
C ALA A 257 -23.39 -15.84 7.96
N THR A 258 -23.30 -15.02 9.01
CA THR A 258 -23.49 -15.42 10.41
C THR A 258 -24.85 -15.03 10.99
N GLY A 259 -25.79 -14.56 10.16
CA GLY A 259 -27.12 -14.19 10.64
C GLY A 259 -27.10 -12.92 11.53
N GLY A 260 -26.23 -11.97 11.19
CA GLY A 260 -26.18 -10.63 11.74
C GLY A 260 -25.09 -10.37 12.78
N PHE A 261 -24.16 -11.30 13.02
CA PHE A 261 -23.07 -11.07 13.97
C PHE A 261 -21.87 -10.38 13.33
N PHE A 262 -21.23 -9.47 14.06
CA PHE A 262 -19.97 -8.88 13.61
C PHE A 262 -18.77 -9.70 14.10
N PRO A 263 -17.66 -9.71 13.34
CA PRO A 263 -16.42 -10.31 13.80
C PRO A 263 -15.70 -9.40 14.82
N HIS A 264 -14.91 -10.00 15.70
CA HIS A 264 -14.12 -9.26 16.71
C HIS A 264 -12.95 -8.44 16.12
N CYS A 265 -12.53 -8.73 14.89
CA CYS A 265 -11.44 -8.05 14.22
C CYS A 265 -11.69 -7.98 12.70
N THR A 266 -11.01 -7.04 12.06
CA THR A 266 -10.92 -6.91 10.60
C THR A 266 -9.81 -7.81 10.06
N CYS A 267 -9.95 -8.23 8.80
CA CYS A 267 -8.89 -8.94 8.08
C CYS A 267 -7.97 -7.97 7.34
N THR A 268 -6.69 -8.33 7.24
CA THR A 268 -5.73 -7.73 6.32
C THR A 268 -6.08 -8.08 4.87
N LEU A 269 -5.50 -7.35 3.90
CA LEU A 269 -5.71 -7.64 2.49
C LEU A 269 -5.35 -9.10 2.17
N GLN A 270 -4.21 -9.58 2.66
CA GLN A 270 -3.76 -10.95 2.41
C GLN A 270 -4.75 -11.99 2.97
N GLU A 271 -5.28 -11.77 4.17
CA GLU A 271 -6.26 -12.67 4.78
C GLU A 271 -7.57 -12.68 3.98
N CYS A 272 -8.11 -11.52 3.60
CA CYS A 272 -9.31 -11.44 2.77
C CYS A 272 -9.10 -12.15 1.42
N LEU A 273 -7.95 -11.92 0.80
CA LEU A 273 -7.56 -12.58 -0.45
C LEU A 273 -7.52 -14.11 -0.31
N MET A 274 -7.01 -14.62 0.81
CA MET A 274 -6.98 -16.05 1.11
C MET A 274 -8.34 -16.66 1.41
N GLN A 275 -9.24 -15.89 2.02
CA GLN A 275 -10.58 -16.36 2.36
C GLN A 275 -11.51 -16.40 1.16
N HIS A 276 -11.44 -15.37 0.31
CA HIS A 276 -12.46 -15.14 -0.73
C HIS A 276 -12.02 -15.55 -2.13
N LEU A 277 -10.72 -15.82 -2.35
CA LEU A 277 -10.18 -16.18 -3.66
C LEU A 277 -9.29 -17.42 -3.60
N LYS A 278 -9.27 -18.17 -4.71
CA LYS A 278 -8.34 -19.27 -4.94
C LYS A 278 -7.05 -18.72 -5.53
N ILE A 279 -6.12 -18.29 -4.67
CA ILE A 279 -4.84 -17.72 -5.12
C ILE A 279 -3.78 -18.82 -5.23
N PRO A 280 -2.97 -18.83 -6.30
CA PRO A 280 -1.84 -19.74 -6.43
C PRO A 280 -0.87 -19.65 -5.22
N SER A 281 -0.37 -20.80 -4.79
CA SER A 281 0.53 -20.91 -3.63
C SER A 281 1.78 -20.04 -3.77
N LYS A 282 2.37 -19.98 -4.98
CA LYS A 282 3.50 -19.09 -5.33
C LYS A 282 3.24 -17.65 -4.91
N TRP A 283 2.05 -17.13 -5.23
CA TRP A 283 1.69 -15.73 -5.01
C TRP A 283 1.37 -15.44 -3.55
N LYS A 284 0.76 -16.40 -2.85
CA LYS A 284 0.59 -16.35 -1.39
C LYS A 284 1.93 -16.20 -0.68
N THR A 285 2.93 -17.00 -1.05
CA THR A 285 4.27 -16.97 -0.46
C THR A 285 4.98 -15.65 -0.75
N LEU A 286 4.86 -15.14 -1.99
CA LEU A 286 5.42 -13.84 -2.38
C LEU A 286 4.86 -12.68 -1.55
N MET A 287 3.53 -12.59 -1.40
CA MET A 287 2.90 -11.54 -0.60
C MET A 287 3.28 -11.64 0.88
N LYS A 288 3.34 -12.87 1.43
CA LYS A 288 3.77 -13.10 2.83
C LYS A 288 5.21 -12.63 3.06
N HIS A 289 6.11 -12.96 2.14
CA HIS A 289 7.51 -12.57 2.22
C HIS A 289 7.67 -11.05 2.10
N GLU A 290 6.96 -10.41 1.16
CA GLU A 290 6.95 -8.94 1.04
C GLU A 290 6.49 -8.26 2.33
N GLN A 291 5.38 -8.70 2.93
CA GLN A 291 4.89 -8.13 4.17
C GLN A 291 5.90 -8.25 5.33
N GLN A 292 6.59 -9.39 5.42
CA GLN A 292 7.67 -9.57 6.40
C GLN A 292 8.84 -8.62 6.15
N MET A 293 9.23 -8.43 4.89
CA MET A 293 10.28 -7.47 4.53
C MET A 293 9.88 -6.03 4.88
N ALA A 294 8.63 -5.66 4.65
CA ALA A 294 8.12 -4.32 4.95
C ALA A 294 8.08 -4.03 6.46
N LEU A 295 7.82 -5.05 7.29
CA LEU A 295 7.87 -4.95 8.75
C LEU A 295 9.31 -4.77 9.26
N GLU A 296 10.27 -5.50 8.70
CA GLU A 296 11.67 -5.44 9.14
C GLU A 296 12.43 -4.23 8.58
N ASN A 297 12.12 -3.83 7.34
CA ASN A 297 12.80 -2.78 6.61
C ASN A 297 11.80 -1.86 5.90
N PRO A 298 11.05 -1.00 6.63
CA PRO A 298 10.01 -0.14 6.03
C PRO A 298 10.53 0.75 4.90
N ASP A 299 11.80 1.16 4.95
CA ASP A 299 12.44 1.98 3.93
C ASP A 299 12.63 1.28 2.57
N MET A 300 12.33 -0.03 2.47
CA MET A 300 12.40 -0.77 1.21
C MET A 300 11.54 -0.13 0.11
N TRP A 301 10.45 0.54 0.48
CA TRP A 301 9.57 1.23 -0.46
C TRP A 301 10.26 2.37 -1.20
N PHE A 302 11.31 2.96 -0.62
CA PHE A 302 12.05 4.09 -1.18
C PHE A 302 13.32 3.68 -1.96
N LEU A 303 13.60 2.39 -2.11
CA LEU A 303 14.75 1.91 -2.90
C LEU A 303 14.64 2.31 -4.36
N ARG A 304 15.70 2.91 -4.92
CA ARG A 304 15.83 3.19 -6.36
C ARG A 304 17.22 2.73 -6.85
N PRO A 305 17.31 1.92 -7.93
CA PRO A 305 16.19 1.32 -8.68
C PRO A 305 15.36 0.38 -7.80
N PHE A 306 14.05 0.34 -8.05
CA PHE A 306 13.15 -0.49 -7.26
C PHE A 306 13.26 -1.96 -7.69
N PRO A 307 13.39 -2.92 -6.74
CA PRO A 307 13.61 -4.32 -7.08
C PRO A 307 12.52 -4.91 -7.97
N ALA A 308 12.93 -5.61 -9.04
CA ALA A 308 12.02 -6.17 -10.05
C ALA A 308 10.98 -7.14 -9.46
N SER A 309 11.37 -7.92 -8.46
CA SER A 309 10.48 -8.84 -7.75
C SER A 309 9.38 -8.15 -6.98
N LEU A 310 9.64 -6.96 -6.43
CA LEU A 310 8.64 -6.17 -5.72
C LEU A 310 7.64 -5.54 -6.67
N PHE A 311 8.03 -5.14 -7.88
CA PHE A 311 7.05 -4.66 -8.88
C PHE A 311 5.97 -5.69 -9.18
N GLN A 312 6.33 -6.98 -9.23
CA GLN A 312 5.34 -8.05 -9.43
C GLN A 312 4.37 -8.15 -8.26
N VAL A 313 4.85 -8.01 -7.03
CA VAL A 313 3.97 -8.00 -5.84
C VAL A 313 3.02 -6.79 -5.86
N LEU A 314 3.53 -5.60 -6.19
CA LEU A 314 2.72 -4.39 -6.34
C LEU A 314 1.60 -4.59 -7.37
N ALA A 315 1.94 -5.14 -8.54
CA ALA A 315 0.97 -5.40 -9.59
C ALA A 315 -0.08 -6.43 -9.17
N LEU A 316 0.35 -7.53 -8.54
CA LEU A 316 -0.54 -8.57 -8.03
C LEU A 316 -1.53 -8.02 -7.00
N LYS A 317 -1.08 -7.21 -6.02
CA LYS A 317 -1.98 -6.62 -5.01
C LYS A 317 -3.09 -5.79 -5.65
N ALA A 318 -2.75 -4.94 -6.63
CA ALA A 318 -3.74 -4.11 -7.32
C ALA A 318 -4.71 -4.95 -8.17
N MET A 319 -4.22 -5.94 -8.92
CA MET A 319 -5.06 -6.84 -9.72
C MET A 319 -6.03 -7.64 -8.85
N TYR A 320 -5.52 -8.25 -7.78
CA TYR A 320 -6.30 -9.09 -6.89
C TYR A 320 -7.36 -8.33 -6.11
N LEU A 321 -7.15 -7.05 -5.87
CA LEU A 321 -8.13 -6.21 -5.21
C LEU A 321 -9.41 -6.05 -6.06
N LEU A 322 -9.29 -6.00 -7.39
CA LEU A 322 -10.46 -6.02 -8.28
C LEU A 322 -11.18 -7.37 -8.23
N LEU A 323 -10.43 -8.48 -8.26
CA LEU A 323 -10.99 -9.83 -8.16
C LEU A 323 -11.71 -10.06 -6.82
N LEU A 324 -11.12 -9.55 -5.73
CA LEU A 324 -11.69 -9.63 -4.39
C LEU A 324 -13.04 -8.91 -4.33
N ARG A 325 -13.14 -7.70 -4.89
CA ARG A 325 -14.42 -7.00 -4.98
C ARG A 325 -15.46 -7.83 -5.72
N SER A 326 -15.12 -8.43 -6.86
CA SER A 326 -16.08 -9.24 -7.62
C SER A 326 -16.58 -10.41 -6.78
N SER A 327 -15.67 -11.16 -6.13
CA SER A 327 -16.03 -12.27 -5.24
C SER A 327 -16.93 -11.82 -4.07
N LEU A 328 -16.60 -10.70 -3.42
CA LEU A 328 -17.41 -10.15 -2.33
C LEU A 328 -18.80 -9.71 -2.80
N MET A 329 -18.90 -9.09 -3.98
CA MET A 329 -20.18 -8.71 -4.57
C MET A 329 -21.04 -9.93 -4.93
N ASP A 330 -20.45 -10.96 -5.53
CA ASP A 330 -21.17 -12.21 -5.82
C ASP A 330 -21.72 -12.84 -4.53
N ASN A 331 -20.92 -12.81 -3.45
CA ASN A 331 -21.35 -13.29 -2.14
C ASN A 331 -22.48 -12.45 -1.53
N PHE A 332 -22.48 -11.13 -1.67
CA PHE A 332 -23.60 -10.29 -1.23
C PHE A 332 -24.88 -10.58 -2.01
N MET A 333 -24.76 -10.89 -3.30
CA MET A 333 -25.88 -11.13 -4.19
C MET A 333 -26.35 -12.59 -4.18
N ALA A 334 -25.71 -13.47 -3.40
CA ALA A 334 -25.99 -14.91 -3.40
C ALA A 334 -27.43 -15.23 -2.97
N ASP A 335 -27.90 -14.63 -1.87
CA ASP A 335 -29.26 -14.87 -1.35
C ASP A 335 -30.32 -14.36 -2.32
N LEU A 336 -30.10 -13.18 -2.92
CA LEU A 336 -30.97 -12.66 -3.95
C LEU A 336 -31.05 -13.62 -5.14
N THR A 337 -29.88 -14.08 -5.62
CA THR A 337 -29.79 -14.99 -6.76
C THR A 337 -30.50 -16.31 -6.48
N ALA A 338 -30.35 -16.85 -5.28
CA ALA A 338 -31.04 -18.07 -4.84
C ALA A 338 -32.56 -17.90 -4.83
N VAL A 339 -33.08 -16.78 -4.31
CA VAL A 339 -34.53 -16.51 -4.28
C VAL A 339 -35.07 -16.31 -5.70
N VAL A 340 -34.38 -15.56 -6.55
CA VAL A 340 -34.78 -15.39 -7.95
C VAL A 340 -34.81 -16.74 -8.68
N HIS A 341 -33.82 -17.61 -8.43
CA HIS A 341 -33.82 -18.95 -8.97
C HIS A 341 -35.02 -19.79 -8.48
N ALA A 342 -35.40 -19.67 -7.20
CA ALA A 342 -36.61 -20.31 -6.68
C ALA A 342 -37.89 -19.82 -7.40
N TYR A 343 -38.03 -18.51 -7.64
CA TYR A 343 -39.15 -17.95 -8.42
C TYR A 343 -39.24 -18.53 -9.83
N LEU A 344 -38.11 -18.62 -10.53
CA LEU A 344 -38.07 -19.16 -11.88
C LEU A 344 -38.48 -20.64 -11.89
N ASN A 345 -38.00 -21.43 -10.92
CA ASN A 345 -38.36 -22.84 -10.82
C ASN A 345 -39.84 -23.06 -10.51
N THR A 346 -40.41 -22.29 -9.57
CA THR A 346 -41.84 -22.37 -9.26
C THR A 346 -42.69 -22.01 -10.49
N SER A 347 -42.27 -21.01 -11.26
CA SER A 347 -42.98 -20.55 -12.45
C SER A 347 -42.90 -21.53 -13.63
N GLN A 348 -41.76 -22.20 -13.80
CA GLN A 348 -41.51 -23.11 -14.92
C GLN A 348 -41.99 -24.53 -14.68
N ASN A 349 -41.98 -25.00 -13.42
CA ASN A 349 -42.31 -26.37 -13.04
C ASN A 349 -43.66 -26.50 -12.31
N GLY A 350 -44.45 -25.42 -12.24
CA GLY A 350 -45.80 -25.45 -11.66
C GLY A 350 -46.76 -26.30 -12.51
N SER A 351 -47.68 -27.02 -11.88
CA SER A 351 -48.67 -27.83 -12.60
C SER A 351 -49.65 -26.96 -13.41
N GLU A 352 -50.04 -27.43 -14.61
CA GLU A 352 -50.95 -26.73 -15.52
C GLU A 352 -52.32 -26.39 -14.90
N ASP A 353 -52.76 -27.15 -13.88
CA ASP A 353 -54.06 -26.99 -13.20
C ASP A 353 -54.24 -25.65 -12.46
N HIS A 354 -53.16 -24.93 -12.14
CA HIS A 354 -53.23 -23.65 -11.43
C HIS A 354 -53.13 -22.42 -12.33
N LEU A 355 -52.85 -22.59 -13.64
CA LEU A 355 -52.57 -21.48 -14.54
C LEU A 355 -53.82 -20.65 -14.89
N GLY A 356 -55.02 -21.23 -14.75
CA GLY A 356 -56.30 -20.55 -15.01
C GLY A 356 -56.88 -19.73 -13.85
N SER A 357 -56.37 -19.88 -12.62
CA SER A 357 -56.96 -19.27 -11.41
C SER A 357 -56.01 -18.36 -10.63
N LEU A 358 -54.76 -18.17 -11.08
CA LEU A 358 -53.82 -17.21 -10.50
C LEU A 358 -54.26 -15.77 -10.81
N LYS A 359 -55.29 -15.28 -10.09
CA LYS A 359 -55.38 -13.84 -9.83
C LYS A 359 -54.07 -13.48 -9.13
N PRO A 360 -53.29 -12.50 -9.64
CA PRO A 360 -52.09 -12.08 -8.96
C PRO A 360 -52.54 -11.38 -7.67
N THR A 361 -52.56 -12.09 -6.55
CA THR A 361 -52.70 -11.50 -5.23
C THR A 361 -51.39 -10.75 -4.95
N CYS A 362 -51.28 -9.57 -5.56
CA CYS A 362 -50.10 -8.69 -5.58
C CYS A 362 -49.69 -8.14 -4.21
N MET A 363 -50.35 -8.55 -3.12
CA MET A 363 -50.25 -7.92 -1.80
C MET A 363 -49.64 -8.81 -0.72
N GLU A 364 -49.42 -10.11 -0.99
CA GLU A 364 -48.80 -11.02 -0.02
C GLU A 364 -47.34 -11.31 -0.36
N LEU A 365 -46.48 -11.38 0.67
CA LEU A 365 -45.08 -11.75 0.50
C LEU A 365 -44.98 -13.21 0.03
N PRO A 366 -44.38 -13.49 -1.14
CA PRO A 366 -44.20 -14.85 -1.66
C PRO A 366 -43.45 -15.76 -0.68
N LYS A 367 -43.72 -17.07 -0.76
CA LYS A 367 -43.20 -18.05 0.21
C LYS A 367 -41.67 -18.12 0.15
N GLU A 368 -41.11 -18.08 -1.05
CA GLU A 368 -39.67 -18.13 -1.32
C GLU A 368 -38.94 -16.93 -0.68
N LEU A 369 -39.58 -15.75 -0.61
CA LEU A 369 -39.02 -14.59 0.09
C LEU A 369 -39.09 -14.74 1.61
N ARG A 370 -40.10 -15.45 2.15
CA ARG A 370 -40.20 -15.70 3.60
C ARG A 370 -39.09 -16.61 4.10
N GLU A 371 -38.63 -17.54 3.26
CA GLU A 371 -37.53 -18.47 3.58
C GLU A 371 -36.21 -17.75 3.91
N LEU A 372 -36.00 -16.51 3.46
CA LEU A 372 -34.83 -15.71 3.84
C LEU A 372 -34.72 -15.52 5.36
N ALA A 373 -35.84 -15.35 6.06
CA ALA A 373 -35.85 -15.22 7.52
C ALA A 373 -35.39 -16.52 8.20
N ASP A 374 -35.82 -17.66 7.67
CA ASP A 374 -35.41 -18.98 8.16
C ASP A 374 -33.92 -19.23 7.88
N ILE A 375 -33.41 -18.84 6.71
CA ILE A 375 -31.99 -18.90 6.36
C ILE A 375 -31.16 -18.06 7.33
N GLN A 376 -31.58 -16.83 7.63
CA GLN A 376 -30.88 -15.96 8.59
C GLN A 376 -30.87 -16.56 10.00
N LYS A 377 -32.00 -17.12 10.44
CA LYS A 377 -32.09 -17.81 11.74
C LYS A 377 -31.15 -19.01 11.80
N LEU A 378 -31.13 -19.85 10.76
CA LEU A 378 -30.26 -21.02 10.68
C LEU A 378 -28.78 -20.62 10.69
N ARG A 379 -28.40 -19.57 9.95
CA ARG A 379 -27.04 -19.01 9.97
C ARG A 379 -26.65 -18.53 11.36
N ARG A 380 -27.56 -17.86 12.06
CA ARG A 380 -27.33 -17.38 13.43
C ARG A 380 -27.12 -18.54 14.40
N GLU A 381 -27.97 -19.57 14.35
CA GLU A 381 -27.84 -20.77 15.18
C GLU A 381 -26.56 -21.54 14.88
N LYS A 382 -26.17 -21.64 13.61
CA LYS A 382 -24.90 -22.24 13.18
C LYS A 382 -23.71 -21.44 13.71
N ALA A 383 -23.72 -20.11 13.58
CA ALA A 383 -22.63 -19.25 14.02
C ALA A 383 -22.37 -19.35 15.53
N VAL A 384 -23.42 -19.42 16.36
CA VAL A 384 -23.28 -19.59 17.81
C VAL A 384 -22.64 -20.94 18.18
N LYS A 385 -22.80 -21.97 17.34
CA LYS A 385 -22.17 -23.28 17.55
C LYS A 385 -20.71 -23.31 17.08
N GLU A 386 -20.41 -22.61 16.00
CA GLU A 386 -19.10 -22.67 15.33
C GLU A 386 -18.08 -21.68 15.90
N TYR A 387 -18.54 -20.53 16.41
CA TYR A 387 -17.68 -19.45 16.84
C TYR A 387 -17.75 -19.25 18.35
N ARG A 388 -16.60 -18.89 18.94
CA ARG A 388 -16.57 -18.30 20.27
C ARG A 388 -17.07 -16.86 20.20
N ILE A 389 -17.77 -16.42 21.23
CA ILE A 389 -18.31 -15.05 21.34
C ILE A 389 -17.49 -14.29 22.38
N SER A 390 -17.05 -13.08 22.05
CA SER A 390 -16.37 -12.17 22.98
C SER A 390 -17.34 -11.60 24.01
N GLU A 391 -16.81 -10.92 25.03
CA GLU A 391 -17.62 -10.22 26.04
C GLU A 391 -18.51 -9.13 25.40
N ASP A 392 -18.04 -8.50 24.32
CA ASP A 392 -18.79 -7.48 23.57
C ASP A 392 -19.82 -8.06 22.59
N GLY A 393 -20.03 -9.39 22.58
CA GLY A 393 -20.99 -10.05 21.68
C GLY A 393 -20.50 -10.21 20.24
N LEU A 394 -19.20 -10.10 19.97
CA LEU A 394 -18.59 -10.26 18.66
C LEU A 394 -18.10 -11.70 18.45
N LEU A 395 -18.15 -12.21 17.23
CA LEU A 395 -17.63 -13.55 16.92
C LEU A 395 -16.11 -13.51 16.74
N ILE A 396 -15.43 -14.37 17.49
CA ILE A 396 -13.98 -14.50 17.43
C ILE A 396 -13.61 -15.26 16.16
N ARG A 397 -13.01 -14.56 15.19
CA ARG A 397 -12.50 -15.16 13.96
C ARG A 397 -11.36 -16.12 14.30
N PRO A 398 -11.34 -17.33 13.72
CA PRO A 398 -10.18 -18.21 13.85
C PRO A 398 -8.98 -17.55 13.16
N VAL A 399 -7.82 -17.67 13.79
CA VAL A 399 -6.56 -17.23 13.20
C VAL A 399 -6.34 -18.04 11.93
N ILE A 400 -6.22 -17.37 10.79
CA ILE A 400 -5.82 -18.03 9.55
C ILE A 400 -4.34 -18.34 9.70
N GLU A 401 -4.02 -19.54 10.20
CA GLU A 401 -2.65 -20.00 10.24
C GLU A 401 -2.11 -20.02 8.80
N LEU A 402 -1.13 -19.15 8.51
CA LEU A 402 -0.38 -19.15 7.26
C LEU A 402 0.58 -20.36 7.14
N ASN A 403 0.25 -21.46 7.81
CA ASN A 403 1.04 -22.69 7.84
C ASN A 403 0.62 -23.59 6.69
N GLU A 404 1.63 -24.09 5.98
CA GLU A 404 1.48 -25.12 4.96
C GLU A 404 0.84 -26.36 5.60
N ARG A 405 -0.40 -26.68 5.23
CA ARG A 405 -0.83 -28.08 5.35
C ARG A 405 0.01 -28.86 4.35
N ASN A 406 1.04 -29.53 4.84
CA ASN A 406 1.71 -30.59 4.11
C ASN A 406 0.65 -31.60 3.65
N PRO A 407 0.49 -31.85 2.34
CA PRO A 407 -0.39 -32.91 1.84
C PRO A 407 0.32 -34.25 2.02
N GLN A 408 0.54 -34.67 3.26
CA GLN A 408 0.98 -36.00 3.62
C GLN A 408 0.36 -36.36 4.96
N LYS A 409 -0.91 -36.81 4.93
CA LYS A 409 -1.53 -37.76 5.88
C LYS A 409 -3.03 -37.89 5.61
N GLU A 410 -3.38 -38.35 4.40
CA GLU A 410 -4.64 -39.06 4.18
C GLU A 410 -4.32 -40.20 3.21
N GLU A 411 -3.85 -41.31 3.77
CA GLU A 411 -3.99 -42.67 3.24
C GLU A 411 -3.26 -43.63 4.19
N THR A 412 -3.97 -44.02 5.26
CA THR A 412 -3.90 -45.36 5.84
C THR A 412 -5.09 -45.48 6.78
N HIS A 413 -6.21 -45.95 6.24
CA HIS A 413 -7.04 -47.00 6.86
C HIS A 413 -8.01 -47.58 5.85
#